data_AF-A0A2A6CUX0-F1
#
_entry.id   AF-A0A2A6CUX0-F1
#
_cell.length_a   1.000
_cell.length_b   1.000
_cell.length_c   1.000
_cell.angle_alpha   90.00
_cell.angle_beta   90.00
_cell.angle_gamma   90.00
#
_symmetry.space_group_name_H-M   'P 1'
#
loop_
_entity.id
_entity.type
_entity.pdbx_description
1 polymer ?
#
loop_
_entity_poly.entity_id
_entity_poly.type
_entity_poly.pdbx_seq_one_letter_code
_entity_poly.pdbx_strand_id
1 'polypeptide(L)'
;MDIHRDLKVCDLGSMGNRAFVECHEVAKERTFDIGTALYMAPEQAHFSERDWDLRAQYHGWIYSSKVDVFALGLLFAELSVFMEADVKETVFNSYRAGKPSSVLEHLSGEKGFVAWLTNIDPAERPTCAEILQHPFMLN
;
A
#
# COMPACT_ATOMS: atom_id res chain seq x y z
N MET A 1 0.67 -21.45 0.92
CA MET A 1 0.71 -21.99 2.29
C MET A 1 1.47 -23.30 2.24
N ASP A 2 2.48 -23.50 3.10
CA ASP A 2 3.23 -24.75 3.12
C ASP A 2 2.63 -25.78 4.10
N ILE A 3 3.31 -26.92 4.25
CA ILE A 3 2.88 -28.00 5.16
C ILE A 3 2.85 -27.58 6.64
N HIS A 4 3.52 -26.48 6.99
CA HIS A 4 3.55 -25.91 8.32
C HIS A 4 2.51 -24.80 8.52
N ARG A 5 1.68 -24.54 7.50
CA ARG A 5 0.69 -23.44 7.45
C ARG A 5 1.33 -22.06 7.42
N ASP A 6 2.60 -21.97 7.03
CA ASP A 6 3.27 -20.69 6.87
C ASP A 6 2.91 -20.07 5.51
N LEU A 7 2.63 -18.76 5.52
CA LEU A 7 2.47 -17.99 4.31
C LEU A 7 3.86 -17.77 3.69
N LYS A 8 3.97 -18.07 2.40
CA LYS A 8 5.16 -17.77 1.59
C LYS A 8 4.74 -16.82 0.48
N VAL A 9 5.41 -15.69 0.38
CA VAL A 9 5.23 -14.74 -0.73
C VAL A 9 5.93 -15.32 -1.96
N CYS A 10 5.22 -15.33 -3.08
CA CYS A 10 5.70 -15.80 -4.38
C CYS A 10 5.48 -14.68 -5.41
N ASP A 11 5.97 -14.88 -6.63
CA ASP A 11 5.89 -13.92 -7.74
C ASP A 11 6.67 -12.61 -7.51
N LEU A 12 8.00 -12.73 -7.56
CA LEU A 12 8.95 -11.66 -7.28
C LEU A 12 9.33 -10.86 -8.54
N GLY A 13 8.62 -11.06 -9.66
CA GLY A 13 8.95 -10.45 -10.96
C GLY A 13 8.80 -8.93 -10.99
N SER A 14 8.11 -8.34 -10.00
CA SER A 14 7.87 -6.91 -9.83
C SER A 14 8.78 -6.24 -8.79
N MET A 15 9.73 -6.96 -8.19
CA MET A 15 10.58 -6.42 -7.13
C MET A 15 11.63 -5.44 -7.67
N GLY A 16 11.79 -4.32 -6.96
CA GLY A 16 12.80 -3.29 -7.26
C GLY A 16 13.74 -3.05 -6.08
N ASN A 17 14.99 -2.68 -6.38
CA ASN A 17 15.96 -2.29 -5.34
C ASN A 17 15.56 -0.97 -4.68
N ARG A 18 15.61 -0.94 -3.34
CA ARG A 18 15.43 0.28 -2.54
C ARG A 18 16.66 1.19 -2.64
N ALA A 19 16.44 2.49 -2.47
CA ALA A 19 17.50 3.49 -2.35
C ALA A 19 17.45 4.12 -0.96
N PHE A 20 18.61 4.43 -0.38
CA PHE A 20 18.73 5.02 0.95
C PHE A 20 19.67 6.22 0.93
N VAL A 21 19.31 7.28 1.65
CA VAL A 21 20.14 8.44 1.94
C VAL A 21 20.10 8.68 3.44
N GLU A 22 21.26 8.75 4.09
CA GLU A 22 21.36 8.96 5.55
C GLU A 22 20.46 8.02 6.37
N CYS A 23 20.44 6.73 6.02
CA CYS A 23 19.61 5.67 6.62
C CYS A 23 18.09 5.79 6.42
N HIS A 24 17.62 6.76 5.63
CA HIS A 24 16.22 6.91 5.27
C HIS A 24 15.98 6.38 3.86
N GLU A 25 14.93 5.59 3.67
CA GLU A 25 14.55 5.16 2.33
C GLU A 25 14.07 6.36 1.52
N VAL A 26 14.63 6.51 0.33
CA VAL A 26 14.20 7.53 -0.63
C VAL A 26 13.47 6.87 -1.79
N ALA A 27 12.47 7.58 -2.30
CA ALA A 27 11.75 7.14 -3.47
C ALA A 27 12.70 7.02 -4.68
N LYS A 28 12.51 5.97 -5.48
CA LYS A 28 13.36 5.65 -6.62
C LYS A 28 12.52 5.39 -7.86
N GLU A 29 13.07 5.72 -9.02
CA GLU A 29 12.55 5.34 -10.33
C GLU A 29 12.27 3.82 -10.43
N ARG A 30 11.05 3.48 -10.87
CA ARG A 30 10.56 2.12 -11.11
C ARG A 30 9.72 2.02 -12.39
N THR A 31 9.57 0.81 -12.89
CA THR A 31 8.81 0.50 -14.11
C THR A 31 7.31 0.75 -13.94
N PHE A 32 6.68 1.24 -15.01
CA PHE A 32 5.26 1.61 -15.05
C PHE A 32 4.33 0.38 -15.05
N ASP A 33 3.21 0.47 -14.33
CA ASP A 33 2.06 -0.43 -14.43
C ASP A 33 2.38 -1.93 -14.23
N ILE A 34 3.33 -2.21 -13.33
CA ILE A 34 3.64 -3.57 -12.91
C ILE A 34 2.96 -3.83 -11.57
N GLY A 35 2.14 -4.88 -11.52
CA GLY A 35 1.40 -5.32 -10.33
C GLY A 35 -0.09 -5.45 -10.60
N THR A 36 -0.85 -5.83 -9.57
CA THR A 36 -2.32 -5.87 -9.66
C THR A 36 -2.86 -4.46 -9.42
N ALA A 37 -3.34 -3.79 -10.47
CA ALA A 37 -3.81 -2.39 -10.44
C ALA A 37 -4.78 -2.08 -9.28
N LEU A 38 -5.57 -3.07 -8.87
CA LEU A 38 -6.52 -2.96 -7.75
C LEU A 38 -5.84 -2.59 -6.41
N TYR A 39 -4.62 -3.06 -6.16
CA TYR A 39 -3.88 -2.90 -4.90
C TYR A 39 -2.89 -1.73 -4.91
N MET A 40 -2.77 -1.02 -6.04
CA MET A 40 -1.82 0.08 -6.18
C MET A 40 -2.14 1.24 -5.23
N ALA A 41 -1.10 1.86 -4.70
CA ALA A 41 -1.19 3.09 -3.93
C ALA A 41 -1.53 4.30 -4.84
N PRO A 42 -2.06 5.41 -4.29
CA PRO A 42 -2.41 6.60 -5.07
C PRO A 42 -1.27 7.12 -5.94
N GLU A 43 -0.05 7.16 -5.40
CA GLU A 43 1.16 7.62 -6.09
C GLU A 43 1.65 6.68 -7.20
N GLN A 44 1.12 5.45 -7.27
CA GLN A 44 1.34 4.52 -8.38
C GLN A 44 0.30 4.70 -9.49
N ALA A 45 -0.88 5.26 -9.19
CA ALA A 45 -2.03 5.32 -10.09
C ALA A 45 -2.31 6.72 -10.66
N HIS A 46 -1.97 7.79 -9.94
CA HIS A 46 -2.30 9.16 -10.31
C HIS A 46 -1.09 10.09 -10.28
N PHE A 47 -0.90 10.81 -11.38
CA PHE A 47 -0.01 11.98 -11.47
C PHE A 47 -0.68 13.19 -10.82
N SER A 48 0.12 14.04 -10.17
CA SER A 48 -0.17 15.48 -10.20
C SER A 48 0.50 16.08 -11.45
N GLU A 49 -0.13 17.07 -12.11
CA GLU A 49 0.45 17.76 -13.28
C GLU A 49 1.83 18.38 -13.01
N ARG A 50 2.19 18.56 -11.73
CA ARG A 50 3.50 19.08 -11.29
C ARG A 50 4.64 18.06 -11.42
N ASP A 51 4.33 16.79 -11.61
CA ASP A 51 5.33 15.70 -11.62
C ASP A 51 5.81 15.33 -13.05
N TRP A 52 5.30 16.02 -14.08
CA TRP A 52 5.69 15.79 -15.48
C TRP A 52 7.19 16.02 -15.72
N ASP A 53 7.79 17.07 -15.13
CA ASP A 53 9.21 17.40 -15.31
C ASP A 53 10.13 16.33 -14.70
N LEU A 54 9.71 15.73 -13.59
CA LEU A 54 10.45 14.63 -12.95
C LEU A 54 10.43 13.36 -13.81
N ARG A 55 9.32 13.05 -14.49
CA ARG A 55 9.27 11.91 -15.40
C ARG A 55 10.19 12.09 -16.62
N ALA A 56 10.26 13.29 -17.18
CA ALA A 56 11.14 13.58 -18.31
C ALA A 56 12.62 13.39 -17.95
N GLN A 57 12.98 13.68 -16.70
CA GLN A 57 14.33 13.50 -16.19
C GLN A 57 14.67 12.04 -15.85
N TYR A 58 13.73 11.32 -15.23
CA TYR A 58 13.99 10.00 -14.67
C TYR A 58 13.45 8.83 -15.50
N HIS A 59 12.72 8.99 -16.60
CA HIS A 59 12.22 7.85 -17.42
C HIS A 59 11.41 6.75 -16.68
N GLY A 60 10.96 6.98 -15.44
CA GLY A 60 10.15 6.03 -14.65
C GLY A 60 9.41 6.67 -13.46
N TRP A 61 8.78 5.84 -12.63
CA TRP A 61 7.90 6.24 -11.52
C TRP A 61 8.67 6.33 -10.21
N ILE A 62 8.52 7.43 -9.47
CA ILE A 62 9.26 7.65 -8.22
C ILE A 62 8.38 7.30 -7.03
N TYR A 63 8.65 6.15 -6.41
CA TYR A 63 7.98 5.75 -5.16
C TYR A 63 8.89 4.92 -4.25
N SER A 64 8.53 4.80 -2.97
CA SER A 64 9.26 4.03 -1.95
C SER A 64 8.50 2.74 -1.58
N SER A 65 9.03 1.96 -0.63
CA SER A 65 8.34 0.80 -0.03
C SER A 65 6.98 1.12 0.63
N LYS A 66 6.63 2.41 0.79
CA LYS A 66 5.33 2.83 1.32
C LYS A 66 4.16 2.42 0.44
N VAL A 67 4.38 2.11 -0.84
CA VAL A 67 3.36 1.53 -1.71
C VAL A 67 2.97 0.12 -1.27
N ASP A 68 3.93 -0.66 -0.77
CA ASP A 68 3.70 -2.02 -0.25
C ASP A 68 2.92 -1.96 1.07
N VAL A 69 3.16 -0.94 1.91
CA VAL A 69 2.39 -0.68 3.13
C VAL A 69 0.93 -0.36 2.84
N PHE A 70 0.68 0.43 1.78
CA PHE A 70 -0.68 0.73 1.34
C PHE A 70 -1.39 -0.54 0.83
N ALA A 71 -0.73 -1.32 -0.03
CA ALA A 71 -1.24 -2.58 -0.53
C ALA A 71 -1.54 -3.58 0.61
N LEU A 72 -0.69 -3.61 1.65
CA LEU A 72 -0.90 -4.41 2.86
C LEU A 72 -2.20 -4.01 3.58
N GLY A 73 -2.49 -2.71 3.69
CA GLY A 73 -3.74 -2.22 4.27
C GLY A 73 -4.98 -2.68 3.49
N LEU A 74 -4.94 -2.62 2.16
CA LEU A 74 -6.03 -3.11 1.30
C LEU A 74 -6.22 -4.63 1.40
N LEU A 75 -5.12 -5.39 1.39
CA LEU A 75 -5.15 -6.84 1.57
C LEU A 75 -5.74 -7.21 2.94
N PHE A 76 -5.33 -6.50 3.99
CA PHE A 76 -5.84 -6.75 5.34
C PHE A 76 -7.33 -6.44 5.45
N ALA A 77 -7.83 -5.39 4.77
CA ALA A 77 -9.26 -5.11 4.69
C ALA A 77 -10.05 -6.24 3.98
N GLU A 78 -9.51 -6.79 2.88
CA GLU A 78 -10.10 -7.94 2.17
C GLU A 78 -10.10 -9.22 3.03
N LEU A 79 -9.07 -9.45 3.83
CA LEU A 79 -9.02 -10.57 4.76
C LEU A 79 -10.01 -10.42 5.92
N SER A 80 -10.29 -9.18 6.33
CA SER A 80 -11.18 -8.89 7.46
C SER A 80 -12.67 -8.99 7.10
N VAL A 81 -13.03 -8.63 5.86
CA VAL A 81 -14.43 -8.65 5.40
C VAL A 81 -14.50 -9.17 3.96
N PHE A 82 -15.37 -10.15 3.74
CA PHE A 82 -15.68 -10.62 2.40
C PHE A 82 -16.34 -9.51 1.57
N MET A 83 -15.76 -9.21 0.41
CA MET A 83 -16.26 -8.21 -0.53
C MET A 83 -16.41 -8.83 -1.92
N GLU A 84 -17.57 -8.64 -2.54
CA GLU A 84 -17.75 -8.90 -3.96
C GLU A 84 -16.84 -7.99 -4.80
N ALA A 85 -16.54 -8.38 -6.03
CA ALA A 85 -15.49 -7.73 -6.83
C ALA A 85 -15.77 -6.24 -7.11
N ASP A 86 -17.01 -5.88 -7.39
CA ASP A 86 -17.49 -4.52 -7.65
C ASP A 86 -17.47 -3.63 -6.38
N VAL A 87 -17.90 -4.21 -5.25
CA VAL A 87 -17.82 -3.57 -3.94
C VAL A 87 -16.36 -3.32 -3.57
N LYS A 88 -15.49 -4.31 -3.74
CA LYS A 88 -14.06 -4.24 -3.43
C LYS A 88 -13.37 -3.13 -4.21
N GLU A 89 -13.62 -3.04 -5.50
CA GLU A 89 -13.08 -1.96 -6.33
C GLU A 89 -13.53 -0.57 -5.83
N THR A 90 -14.81 -0.42 -5.51
CA THR A 90 -15.36 0.83 -4.95
C THR A 90 -14.72 1.19 -3.61
N VAL A 91 -14.55 0.21 -2.73
CA VAL A 91 -13.93 0.38 -1.41
C VAL A 91 -12.45 0.79 -1.56
N PHE A 92 -11.70 0.10 -2.42
CA PHE A 92 -10.26 0.38 -2.61
C PHE A 92 -10.04 1.73 -3.30
N ASN A 93 -10.89 2.10 -4.27
CA ASN A 93 -10.91 3.45 -4.85
C ASN A 93 -11.18 4.52 -3.78
N SER A 94 -12.04 4.24 -2.79
CA SER A 94 -12.32 5.17 -1.69
C SER A 94 -11.11 5.37 -0.79
N TYR A 95 -10.39 4.30 -0.42
CA TYR A 95 -9.11 4.40 0.29
C TYR A 95 -8.07 5.20 -0.50
N ARG A 96 -7.96 4.97 -1.82
CA ARG A 96 -7.07 5.76 -2.68
C ARG A 96 -7.45 7.25 -2.74
N ALA A 97 -8.72 7.58 -2.59
CA ALA A 97 -9.21 8.96 -2.52
C ALA A 97 -9.11 9.58 -1.11
N GLY A 98 -8.50 8.89 -0.13
CA GLY A 98 -8.42 9.35 1.26
C GLY A 98 -9.77 9.35 1.99
N LYS A 99 -10.73 8.56 1.52
CA LYS A 99 -12.08 8.44 2.09
C LYS A 99 -12.28 7.02 2.62
N PRO A 100 -12.04 6.76 3.92
CA PRO A 100 -12.21 5.43 4.49
C PRO A 100 -13.63 4.89 4.26
N SER A 101 -13.72 3.63 3.83
CA SER A 101 -15.01 2.96 3.61
C SER A 101 -15.68 2.57 4.93
N SER A 102 -17.01 2.54 4.94
CA SER A 102 -17.83 2.03 6.06
C SER A 102 -17.81 0.50 6.18
N VAL A 103 -17.15 -0.22 5.27
CA VAL A 103 -17.10 -1.70 5.29
C VAL A 103 -16.50 -2.27 6.59
N LEU A 104 -15.62 -1.50 7.25
CA LEU A 104 -15.00 -1.87 8.54
C LEU A 104 -15.66 -1.17 9.74
N GLU A 105 -16.81 -0.50 9.59
CA GLU A 105 -17.42 0.28 10.69
C GLU A 105 -17.73 -0.57 11.93
N HIS A 106 -18.01 -1.85 11.72
CA HIS A 106 -18.30 -2.82 12.77
C HIS A 106 -17.04 -3.46 13.41
N LEU A 107 -15.85 -3.15 12.89
CA LEU A 107 -14.55 -3.68 13.30
C LEU A 107 -13.62 -2.53 13.71
N SER A 108 -13.80 -2.02 14.94
CA SER A 108 -13.17 -0.76 15.36
C SER A 108 -11.64 -0.80 15.41
N GLY A 109 -11.03 -1.95 15.70
CA GLY A 109 -9.58 -2.12 15.71
C GLY A 109 -8.98 -2.14 14.29
N GLU A 110 -9.58 -2.96 13.43
CA GLU A 110 -9.20 -3.16 12.04
C GLU A 110 -9.39 -1.88 11.24
N LYS A 111 -10.50 -1.17 11.44
CA LYS A 111 -10.78 0.11 10.78
C LYS A 111 -9.66 1.13 11.00
N GLY A 112 -9.23 1.31 12.25
CA GLY A 112 -8.16 2.23 12.60
C GLY A 112 -6.82 1.80 12.01
N PHE A 113 -6.52 0.50 12.09
CA PHE A 113 -5.29 -0.07 11.56
C PHE A 113 -5.19 0.04 10.04
N VAL A 114 -6.26 -0.31 9.30
CA VAL A 114 -6.33 -0.13 7.84
C VAL A 114 -6.16 1.33 7.47
N ALA A 115 -6.87 2.25 8.13
CA ALA A 115 -6.75 3.68 7.83
C ALA A 115 -5.33 4.22 8.01
N TRP A 116 -4.59 3.71 8.99
CA TRP A 116 -3.18 4.06 9.22
C TRP A 116 -2.25 3.53 8.12
N LEU A 117 -2.44 2.28 7.69
CA LEU A 117 -1.67 1.67 6.60
C LEU A 117 -1.97 2.31 5.24
N THR A 118 -3.23 2.70 5.00
CA THR A 118 -3.72 3.27 3.74
C THR A 118 -3.81 4.80 3.77
N ASN A 119 -2.98 5.49 4.55
CA ASN A 119 -2.95 6.95 4.53
C ASN A 119 -2.61 7.45 3.11
N ILE A 120 -3.27 8.50 2.64
CA ILE A 120 -3.02 9.05 1.30
C ILE A 120 -1.59 9.58 1.19
N ASP A 121 -1.08 10.21 2.25
CA ASP A 121 0.30 10.70 2.32
C ASP A 121 1.25 9.54 2.66
N PRO A 122 2.19 9.16 1.77
CA PRO A 122 3.15 8.10 2.03
C PRO A 122 4.06 8.37 3.24
N ALA A 123 4.29 9.64 3.58
CA ALA A 123 5.11 10.02 4.74
C ALA A 123 4.40 9.71 6.06
N GLU A 124 3.07 9.78 6.07
CA GLU A 124 2.23 9.51 7.25
C GLU A 124 1.86 8.02 7.41
N ARG A 125 2.17 7.18 6.40
CA ARG A 125 2.06 5.72 6.53
C ARG A 125 3.17 5.22 7.45
N PRO A 126 2.96 4.13 8.20
CA PRO A 126 4.01 3.57 9.06
C PRO A 126 5.12 2.86 8.31
N THR A 127 6.23 2.63 9.01
CA THR A 127 7.29 1.69 8.66
C THR A 127 6.94 0.30 9.17
N CYS A 128 7.59 -0.74 8.64
CA CYS A 128 7.40 -2.11 9.16
C CYS A 128 7.72 -2.23 10.65
N ALA A 129 8.72 -1.48 11.15
CA ALA A 129 9.09 -1.49 12.56
C ALA A 129 7.97 -0.90 13.45
N GLU A 130 7.32 0.16 12.99
CA GLU A 130 6.17 0.77 13.69
C GLU A 130 4.95 -0.16 13.63
N ILE A 131 4.70 -0.80 12.48
CA ILE A 131 3.61 -1.79 12.34
C ILE A 131 3.76 -2.90 13.39
N LEU A 132 4.96 -3.46 13.55
CA LEU A 132 5.23 -4.54 14.51
C LEU A 132 5.05 -4.12 15.98
N GLN A 133 5.12 -2.83 16.28
CA GLN A 133 4.93 -2.28 17.63
C GLN A 133 3.48 -1.80 17.87
N HIS A 134 2.65 -1.80 16.84
CA HIS A 134 1.29 -1.31 16.94
C HIS A 134 0.45 -2.23 17.85
N PRO A 135 -0.43 -1.69 18.73
CA PRO A 135 -1.25 -2.50 19.64
C PRO A 135 -2.07 -3.62 18.94
N PHE A 136 -2.46 -3.40 17.69
CA PHE A 136 -3.15 -4.42 16.88
C PHE A 136 -2.34 -5.72 16.71
N MET A 137 -1.00 -5.62 16.64
CA MET A 137 -0.09 -6.76 16.45
C MET A 137 0.32 -7.43 17.76
N LEU A 138 -0.06 -6.87 18.92
CA LEU A 138 0.30 -7.36 20.24
C LEU A 138 -0.77 -8.29 20.85
N ASN A 139 -1.79 -8.65 20.08
CA ASN A 139 -2.88 -9.55 20.46
C ASN A 139 -2.60 -11.01 20.11
#